data_AF-A0A358GIJ3-F1
#
_entry.id   AF-A0A358GIJ3-F1
#
_cell.length_a   1.000
_cell.length_b   1.000
_cell.length_c   1.000
_cell.angle_alpha   90.00
_cell.angle_beta   90.00
_cell.angle_gamma   90.00
#
_symmetry.space_group_name_H-M   'P 1'
#
loop_
_entity.id
_entity.type
_entity.pdbx_description
1 polymer ?
#
loop_
_entity_poly.entity_id
_entity_poly.type
_entity_poly.pdbx_seq_one_letter_code
_entity_poly.pdbx_strand_id
1 'polypeptide(L)'
;MRTLGSMNVDVITLFVEDLPKVRAFYQDVFGMSAVYEDNVSAVYNFGNMSINLLNISEAHGLIHPGTVASRESGSRFQFTIRVEDVDAVCNELKSHGVALLNGPVDRPWGVRTAAFTDPAGHVWEIAQQLT
;
A
#
# COMPACT_ATOMS: atom_id res chain seq x y z
N MET A 1 4.64 33.44 6.59
CA MET A 1 4.05 32.22 7.14
C MET A 1 5.05 31.09 6.91
N ARG A 2 5.67 30.53 7.95
CA ARG A 2 6.54 29.35 7.78
C ARG A 2 5.64 28.15 7.53
N THR A 3 5.67 27.62 6.32
CA THR A 3 5.04 26.33 6.02
C THR A 3 5.81 25.22 6.73
N LEU A 4 5.12 24.15 7.10
CA LEU A 4 5.73 22.95 7.66
C LEU A 4 6.54 22.28 6.54
N GLY A 5 7.78 22.72 6.34
CA GLY A 5 8.70 22.17 5.35
C GLY A 5 8.22 22.32 3.89
N SER A 6 8.63 21.35 3.06
CA SER A 6 8.33 21.28 1.61
C SER A 6 6.88 20.89 1.29
N MET A 7 6.09 20.48 2.29
CA MET A 7 4.71 19.98 2.15
C MET A 7 4.56 18.70 1.30
N ASN A 8 5.66 17.99 1.01
CA ASN A 8 5.65 16.68 0.40
C ASN A 8 5.69 15.58 1.46
N VAL A 9 4.87 14.54 1.29
CA VAL A 9 5.01 13.30 2.07
C VAL A 9 6.14 12.50 1.45
N ASP A 10 7.28 12.44 2.12
CA ASP A 10 8.49 11.79 1.61
C ASP A 10 8.47 10.27 1.81
N VAL A 11 8.13 9.82 3.03
CA VAL A 11 8.06 8.39 3.37
C VAL A 11 6.79 8.11 4.17
N ILE A 12 6.07 7.05 3.78
CA ILE A 12 4.99 6.45 4.56
C ILE A 12 5.50 5.13 5.14
N THR A 13 5.45 4.98 6.46
CA THR A 13 5.77 3.71 7.11
C THR A 13 4.50 2.88 7.29
N LEU A 14 4.49 1.68 6.73
CA LEU A 14 3.45 0.67 6.92
C LEU A 14 3.98 -0.37 7.91
N PHE A 15 3.31 -0.47 9.05
CA PHE A 15 3.67 -1.45 10.08
C PHE A 15 3.16 -2.83 9.69
N VAL A 16 4.04 -3.83 9.71
CA VAL A 16 3.72 -5.20 9.27
C VAL A 16 4.12 -6.22 10.33
N GLU A 17 3.30 -7.25 10.55
CA GLU A 17 3.60 -8.33 11.49
C GLU A 17 4.60 -9.33 10.89
N ASP A 18 4.44 -9.66 9.61
CA ASP A 18 5.25 -10.64 8.87
C ASP A 18 5.92 -9.97 7.67
N LEU A 19 7.08 -9.34 7.92
CA LEU A 19 7.82 -8.60 6.90
C LEU A 19 8.22 -9.48 5.70
N PRO A 20 8.79 -10.70 5.85
CA PRO A 20 9.12 -11.55 4.71
C PRO A 20 7.91 -11.83 3.80
N LYS A 21 6.75 -12.13 4.38
CA LYS A 21 5.52 -12.39 3.62
C LYS A 21 5.04 -11.17 2.84
N VAL A 22 5.07 -9.99 3.46
CA VAL A 22 4.64 -8.75 2.79
C VAL A 22 5.66 -8.34 1.72
N ARG A 23 6.96 -8.51 1.96
CA ARG A 23 8.00 -8.26 0.94
C ARG A 23 7.81 -9.13 -0.30
N ALA A 24 7.56 -10.42 -0.12
CA ALA A 24 7.28 -11.33 -1.23
C ALA A 24 6.06 -10.86 -2.04
N PHE A 25 4.99 -10.41 -1.38
CA PHE A 25 3.84 -9.81 -2.07
C PHE A 25 4.22 -8.57 -2.89
N TYR A 26 5.03 -7.66 -2.33
CA TYR A 26 5.42 -6.45 -3.07
C TYR A 26 6.33 -6.76 -4.27
N GLN A 27 7.15 -7.80 -4.16
CA GLN A 27 7.95 -8.29 -5.28
C GLN A 27 7.09 -8.97 -6.35
N ASP A 28 6.23 -9.90 -5.94
CA ASP A 28 5.51 -10.77 -6.87
C ASP A 28 4.31 -10.08 -7.52
N VAL A 29 3.61 -9.20 -6.79
CA VAL A 29 2.36 -8.57 -7.25
C VAL A 29 2.60 -7.18 -7.82
N PHE A 30 3.48 -6.37 -7.22
CA PHE A 30 3.82 -5.05 -7.75
C PHE A 30 5.07 -5.06 -8.64
N GLY A 31 5.78 -6.20 -8.74
CA GLY A 31 7.01 -6.30 -9.54
C GLY A 31 8.16 -5.44 -8.99
N MET A 32 8.11 -5.05 -7.72
CA MET A 32 9.04 -4.06 -7.16
C MET A 32 10.30 -4.71 -6.58
N SER A 33 11.42 -4.03 -6.74
CA SER A 33 12.65 -4.29 -5.98
C SER A 33 12.82 -3.25 -4.88
N ALA A 34 13.21 -3.69 -3.69
CA ALA A 34 13.47 -2.78 -2.58
C ALA A 34 14.72 -1.93 -2.86
N VAL A 35 14.68 -0.64 -2.52
CA VAL A 35 15.85 0.25 -2.57
C VAL A 35 16.71 0.15 -1.32
N TYR A 36 16.12 -0.36 -0.25
CA TYR A 36 16.78 -0.71 1.01
C TYR A 36 16.03 -1.88 1.63
N GLU A 37 16.75 -2.82 2.22
CA GLU A 37 16.17 -3.89 3.02
C GLU A 37 17.13 -4.42 4.07
N ASP A 38 16.58 -4.82 5.22
CA ASP A 38 17.26 -5.55 6.27
C ASP A 38 16.27 -6.55 6.94
N ASN A 39 16.60 -6.98 8.16
CA ASN A 39 15.78 -7.95 8.90
C ASN A 39 14.44 -7.39 9.40
N VAL A 40 14.29 -6.07 9.50
CA VAL A 40 13.11 -5.41 10.10
C VAL A 40 12.49 -4.35 9.19
N SER A 41 13.13 -3.97 8.09
CA SER A 41 12.65 -2.95 7.15
C SER A 41 12.83 -3.37 5.69
N ALA A 42 11.92 -2.93 4.82
CA ALA A 42 12.10 -2.88 3.37
C ALA A 42 11.45 -1.62 2.78
N VAL A 43 12.19 -0.90 1.94
CA VAL A 43 11.76 0.39 1.38
C VAL A 43 11.59 0.29 -0.13
N TYR A 44 10.48 0.83 -0.63
CA TYR A 44 10.09 0.81 -2.04
C TYR A 44 9.73 2.21 -2.52
N ASN A 45 10.16 2.59 -3.72
CA ASN A 45 9.86 3.90 -4.30
C ASN A 45 8.52 3.89 -5.05
N PHE A 46 7.62 4.80 -4.67
CA PHE A 46 6.33 5.06 -5.32
C PHE A 46 6.31 6.49 -5.88
N GLY A 47 7.01 6.69 -7.00
CA GLY A 47 7.08 7.99 -7.66
C GLY A 47 7.74 9.05 -6.78
N ASN A 48 6.95 9.97 -6.21
CA ASN A 48 7.43 11.08 -5.39
C ASN A 48 7.51 10.78 -3.88
N MET A 49 7.13 9.56 -3.47
CA MET A 49 7.21 9.11 -2.08
C MET A 49 7.80 7.70 -2.00
N SER A 50 8.22 7.31 -0.80
CA SER A 50 8.63 5.93 -0.50
C SER A 50 7.65 5.28 0.47
N ILE A 51 7.50 3.96 0.35
CA ILE A 51 6.85 3.13 1.36
C ILE A 51 7.92 2.34 2.09
N ASN A 52 7.96 2.48 3.41
CA ASN A 52 8.77 1.65 4.30
C ASN A 52 7.87 0.59 4.95
N LEU A 53 8.03 -0.67 4.56
CA LEU A 53 7.47 -1.79 5.31
C LEU A 53 8.35 -2.02 6.54
N LEU A 54 7.79 -1.82 7.73
CA LEU A 54 8.54 -1.94 8.97
C LEU A 54 7.89 -2.96 9.89
N ASN A 55 8.69 -3.89 10.42
CA ASN A 55 8.20 -4.85 11.39
C ASN A 55 7.63 -4.14 12.63
N ILE A 56 6.47 -4.59 13.12
CA ILE A 56 5.80 -3.96 14.27
C ILE A 56 6.65 -3.93 15.55
N SER A 57 7.67 -4.81 15.67
CA SER A 57 8.60 -4.81 16.80
C SER A 57 9.37 -3.48 16.95
N GLU A 58 9.58 -2.75 15.85
CA GLU A 58 10.29 -1.47 15.84
C GLU A 58 9.37 -0.26 16.09
N ALA A 59 8.03 -0.47 16.12
CA ALA A 59 7.07 0.62 16.15
C ALA A 59 7.16 1.47 17.43
N HIS A 60 7.50 0.87 18.57
CA HIS A 60 7.62 1.59 19.84
C HIS A 60 8.61 2.75 19.75
N GLY A 61 9.74 2.55 19.05
CA GLY A 61 10.76 3.58 18.87
C GLY A 61 10.32 4.76 18.00
N LEU A 62 9.28 4.58 17.18
CA LEU A 62 8.84 5.57 16.20
C LEU A 62 7.60 6.35 16.63
N ILE A 63 6.63 5.67 17.26
CA ILE A 63 5.28 6.23 17.45
C ILE A 63 4.79 6.31 18.89
N HIS A 64 5.59 5.91 19.90
CA HIS A 64 5.19 6.02 21.31
C HIS A 64 4.78 7.48 21.66
N PRO A 65 3.67 7.71 22.40
CA PRO A 65 2.82 6.74 23.11
C PRO A 65 1.71 6.11 22.25
N GLY A 66 1.68 6.39 20.94
CA GLY A 66 0.80 5.70 20.01
C GLY A 66 1.14 4.21 19.88
N THR A 67 0.15 3.42 19.48
CA THR A 67 0.27 1.97 19.32
C THR A 67 -0.17 1.58 17.92
N VAL A 68 0.52 0.59 17.33
CA VAL A 68 0.06 -0.03 16.08
C VAL A 68 -1.27 -0.74 16.37
N ALA A 69 -2.27 -0.50 15.52
CA ALA A 69 -3.56 -1.16 15.61
C ALA A 69 -3.46 -2.59 15.06
N SER A 70 -4.27 -3.53 15.59
CA SER A 70 -4.33 -4.87 15.00
C SER A 70 -5.03 -4.83 13.64
N ARG A 71 -4.73 -5.80 12.78
CA ARG A 71 -5.40 -5.98 11.47
C ARG A 71 -6.94 -6.04 11.55
N GLU A 72 -7.51 -6.45 12.68
CA GLU A 72 -8.97 -6.52 12.91
C GLU A 72 -9.59 -5.16 13.25
N SER A 73 -8.78 -4.13 13.50
CA SER A 73 -9.25 -2.79 13.89
C SER A 73 -9.89 -1.99 12.75
N GLY A 74 -9.92 -2.58 11.54
CA GLY A 74 -10.43 -1.95 10.33
C GLY A 74 -9.44 -1.03 9.64
N SER A 75 -9.62 -0.85 8.34
CA SER A 75 -8.74 -0.02 7.51
C SER A 75 -8.90 1.46 7.86
N ARG A 76 -7.77 2.14 8.10
CA ARG A 76 -7.72 3.59 8.39
C ARG A 76 -7.31 4.43 7.19
N PHE A 77 -6.71 3.79 6.19
CA PHE A 77 -6.20 4.42 4.97
C PHE A 77 -6.39 3.47 3.79
N GLN A 78 -6.40 4.04 2.58
CA GLN A 78 -6.35 3.34 1.30
C GLN A 78 -5.36 4.08 0.39
N PHE A 79 -4.51 3.33 -0.31
CA PHE A 79 -3.58 3.87 -1.29
C PHE A 79 -4.12 3.64 -2.69
N THR A 80 -4.24 4.69 -3.50
CA THR A 80 -4.74 4.58 -4.87
C THR A 80 -3.60 4.69 -5.88
N ILE A 81 -3.43 3.67 -6.72
CA ILE A 81 -2.54 3.65 -7.87
C ILE A 81 -3.37 3.93 -9.13
N ARG A 82 -2.89 4.85 -9.97
CA ARG A 82 -3.50 5.10 -11.29
C ARG A 82 -3.03 4.04 -12.28
N VAL A 83 -3.97 3.46 -13.02
CA VAL A 83 -3.71 2.46 -14.05
C VAL A 83 -4.47 2.82 -15.32
N GLU A 84 -3.99 2.33 -16.46
CA GLU A 84 -4.63 2.56 -17.76
C GLU A 84 -5.89 1.72 -17.94
N ASP A 85 -5.90 0.48 -17.43
CA ASP A 85 -7.00 -0.47 -17.54
C ASP A 85 -7.19 -1.23 -16.21
N VAL A 86 -8.27 -0.92 -15.50
CA VAL A 86 -8.58 -1.58 -14.22
C VAL A 86 -8.99 -3.04 -14.38
N ASP A 87 -9.69 -3.40 -15.46
CA ASP A 87 -10.10 -4.79 -15.69
C ASP A 87 -8.91 -5.69 -15.99
N ALA A 88 -7.96 -5.21 -16.80
CA ALA A 88 -6.72 -5.91 -17.09
C ALA A 88 -5.93 -6.19 -15.80
N VAL A 89 -5.71 -5.16 -14.97
CA VAL A 89 -4.97 -5.32 -13.70
C VAL A 89 -5.75 -6.19 -12.70
N CYS A 90 -7.08 -6.16 -12.69
CA CYS A 90 -7.87 -7.10 -11.88
C CYS A 90 -7.65 -8.56 -12.29
N ASN A 91 -7.47 -8.84 -13.57
CA ASN A 91 -7.18 -10.19 -14.05
C ASN A 91 -5.76 -10.63 -13.67
N GLU A 92 -4.78 -9.73 -13.75
CA GLU A 92 -3.42 -9.97 -13.29
C GLU A 92 -3.39 -10.27 -11.78
N LEU A 93 -4.04 -9.43 -10.96
CA LEU A 93 -4.17 -9.65 -9.51
C LEU A 93 -4.75 -11.04 -9.19
N LYS A 94 -5.81 -11.47 -9.89
CA LYS A 94 -6.38 -12.82 -9.74
C LYS A 94 -5.39 -13.92 -10.11
N SER A 95 -4.58 -13.71 -11.15
CA SER A 95 -3.56 -14.69 -11.55
C SER A 95 -2.45 -14.86 -10.50
N HIS A 96 -2.20 -13.83 -9.69
CA HIS A 96 -1.33 -13.88 -8.50
C HIS A 96 -2.05 -14.39 -7.24
N GLY A 97 -3.32 -14.80 -7.33
CA GLY A 97 -4.10 -15.28 -6.20
C GLY A 97 -4.59 -14.17 -5.26
N VAL A 98 -4.55 -12.90 -5.68
CA VAL A 98 -5.03 -11.77 -4.89
C VAL A 98 -6.54 -11.66 -5.00
N ALA A 99 -7.21 -11.71 -3.85
CA ALA A 99 -8.65 -11.48 -3.77
C ALA A 99 -8.98 -9.99 -3.75
N LEU A 100 -9.98 -9.59 -4.54
CA LEU A 100 -10.51 -8.22 -4.51
C LEU A 100 -11.46 -8.05 -3.32
N LEU A 101 -11.34 -6.94 -2.61
CA LEU A 101 -12.33 -6.47 -1.63
C LEU A 101 -13.60 -6.00 -2.30
N ASN A 102 -13.46 -5.30 -3.43
CA ASN A 102 -14.55 -4.84 -4.28
C ASN A 102 -14.06 -4.51 -5.69
N GLY A 103 -15.01 -4.25 -6.58
CA GLY A 103 -14.75 -3.89 -7.97
C GLY A 103 -14.38 -5.10 -8.85
N PRO A 104 -14.09 -4.86 -10.14
CA PRO A 104 -14.04 -3.55 -10.77
C PRO A 104 -15.43 -2.89 -10.88
N VAL A 105 -15.51 -1.59 -10.59
CA VAL A 105 -16.79 -0.84 -10.56
C VAL A 105 -16.60 0.61 -10.99
N ASP A 106 -17.55 1.12 -11.77
CA ASP A 106 -17.59 2.53 -12.16
C ASP A 106 -18.19 3.36 -11.02
N ARG A 107 -17.47 4.40 -10.62
CA ARG A 107 -17.86 5.31 -9.54
C ARG A 107 -18.57 6.54 -10.11
N PRO A 108 -19.54 7.13 -9.38
CA PRO A 108 -20.29 8.31 -9.84
C PRO A 108 -19.44 9.54 -10.16
N TRP A 109 -18.20 9.59 -9.67
CA TRP A 109 -17.24 10.67 -9.90
C TRP A 109 -16.27 10.39 -11.07
N GLY A 110 -16.65 9.51 -12.01
CA GLY A 110 -15.97 9.37 -13.31
C GLY A 110 -14.68 8.55 -13.27
N VAL A 111 -14.56 7.59 -12.37
CA VAL A 111 -13.42 6.66 -12.30
C VAL A 111 -13.92 5.23 -12.18
N ARG A 112 -13.20 4.29 -12.78
CA ARG A 112 -13.36 2.86 -12.54
C ARG A 112 -12.35 2.43 -11.50
N THR A 113 -12.79 1.70 -10.46
CA THR A 113 -11.89 1.26 -9.39
C THR A 113 -12.09 -0.19 -8.97
N ALA A 114 -11.03 -0.80 -8.44
CA ALA A 114 -11.07 -2.05 -7.69
C ALA A 114 -10.12 -1.95 -6.51
N ALA A 115 -10.49 -2.55 -5.38
CA ALA A 115 -9.68 -2.53 -4.15
C ALA A 115 -9.29 -3.93 -3.71
N PHE A 116 -8.12 -4.06 -3.09
CA PHE A 116 -7.57 -5.30 -2.54
C PHE A 116 -6.71 -5.00 -1.30
N THR A 117 -6.20 -6.03 -0.64
CA THR A 117 -5.30 -5.86 0.52
C THR A 117 -3.96 -6.56 0.30
N ASP A 118 -2.90 -5.98 0.83
CA ASP A 118 -1.65 -6.70 1.05
C ASP A 118 -1.79 -7.72 2.22
N PRO A 119 -0.79 -8.58 2.47
CA PRO A 119 -0.88 -9.60 3.52
C PRO A 119 -0.97 -9.05 4.96
N ALA A 120 -0.63 -7.79 5.19
CA ALA A 120 -0.78 -7.11 6.47
C ALA A 120 -2.14 -6.41 6.62
N GLY A 121 -2.96 -6.40 5.56
CA GLY A 121 -4.29 -5.80 5.57
C GLY A 121 -4.32 -4.33 5.15
N HIS A 122 -3.23 -3.78 4.62
CA HIS A 122 -3.24 -2.43 4.05
C HIS A 122 -4.04 -2.43 2.74
N VAL A 123 -4.94 -1.45 2.59
CA VAL A 123 -5.83 -1.38 1.43
C VAL A 123 -5.17 -0.64 0.29
N TRP A 124 -5.19 -1.28 -0.87
CA TRP A 124 -4.78 -0.72 -2.15
C TRP A 124 -5.98 -0.62 -3.09
N GLU A 125 -6.03 0.43 -3.88
CA GLU A 125 -7.00 0.63 -4.94
C GLU A 125 -6.27 0.90 -6.25
N ILE A 126 -6.74 0.29 -7.32
CA ILE A 126 -6.39 0.68 -8.69
C ILE A 126 -7.51 1.54 -9.26
N ALA A 127 -7.14 2.62 -9.93
CA ALA A 127 -8.10 3.57 -10.48
C ALA A 127 -7.76 3.98 -11.91
N GLN A 128 -8.74 3.88 -12.80
CA GLN A 128 -8.70 4.33 -14.18
C GLN A 128 -9.68 5.49 -14.35
N GLN A 129 -9.27 6.56 -15.04
CA GLN A 129 -10.17 7.66 -15.38
C GLN A 129 -11.12 7.21 -16.49
N LEU A 130 -12.43 7.41 -16.32
CA LEU A 130 -13.40 7.18 -17.38
C LEU A 130 -13.48 8.44 -18.23
N THR A 131 -13.27 8.29 -19.53
CA THR A 131 -13.41 9.36 -20.54
C THR A 131 -14.83 9.47 -21.05
#